data_AF-A0A3B3Z9I2-F1
#
_entry.id   AF-A0A3B3Z9I2-F1
#
_cell.length_a   1.000
_cell.length_b   1.000
_cell.length_c   1.000
_cell.angle_alpha   90.00
_cell.angle_beta   90.00
_cell.angle_gamma   90.00
#
_symmetry.space_group_name_H-M   'P 1'
#
loop_
_entity.id
_entity.type
_entity.pdbx_description
1 polymer ?
#
loop_
_entity_poly.entity_id
_entity_poly.type
_entity_poly.pdbx_seq_one_letter_code
_entity_poly.pdbx_strand_id
1 'polypeptide(L)'
;MDEATENKHHLEERQRNDERQRAASKTYACDITLDPDTADPHVSLSDGNTRATFVFEKQRSPDHPDRFSVYQVLSREALTGRCYWELEWDGMVLIAAAYGNTERDCEFGDNGKSWALDCQSKSYSFWSNKVRSEISGPVRSRRIGVYLDHSAGALSFYSVQDETMRLLHRVQTRFTQALHAGVLVGFVSTARFLKLK
;
A
#
# COMPACT_ATOMS: atom_id res chain seq x y z
N MET A 1 -28.85 -26.79 19.89
CA MET A 1 -27.53 -26.56 19.27
C MET A 1 -26.92 -25.46 20.10
N ASP A 2 -25.81 -25.73 20.81
CA ASP A 2 -25.27 -24.76 21.77
C ASP A 2 -24.53 -23.61 21.06
N GLU A 3 -24.58 -22.44 21.68
CA GLU A 3 -24.03 -21.16 21.22
C GLU A 3 -22.55 -21.25 20.78
N ALA A 4 -21.78 -22.15 21.41
CA ALA A 4 -20.40 -22.42 21.05
C ALA A 4 -20.25 -23.05 19.64
N THR A 5 -21.17 -23.92 19.25
CA THR A 5 -21.17 -24.58 17.93
C THR A 5 -21.59 -23.62 16.83
N GLU A 6 -22.53 -22.74 17.12
CA GLU A 6 -23.02 -21.71 16.19
C GLU A 6 -21.97 -20.61 15.96
N ASN A 7 -21.29 -20.18 17.04
CA ASN A 7 -20.13 -19.27 16.94
C ASN A 7 -18.95 -19.88 16.18
N LYS A 8 -18.69 -21.18 16.35
CA LYS A 8 -17.67 -21.90 15.58
C LYS A 8 -18.00 -21.92 14.09
N HIS A 9 -19.23 -22.25 13.73
CA HIS A 9 -19.67 -22.29 12.33
C HIS A 9 -19.54 -20.91 11.65
N HIS A 10 -19.95 -19.84 12.32
CA HIS A 10 -19.82 -18.47 11.81
C HIS A 10 -18.36 -18.04 11.60
N LEU A 11 -17.45 -18.45 12.49
CA LEU A 11 -16.02 -18.14 12.35
C LEU A 11 -15.41 -18.87 11.14
N GLU A 12 -15.75 -20.14 10.96
CA GLU A 12 -15.29 -20.94 9.82
C GLU A 12 -15.83 -20.42 8.48
N GLU A 13 -17.09 -19.98 8.43
CA GLU A 13 -17.67 -19.36 7.23
C GLU A 13 -16.99 -18.03 6.88
N ARG A 14 -16.72 -17.19 7.87
CA ARG A 14 -15.98 -15.93 7.66
C ARG A 14 -14.59 -16.21 7.10
N GLN A 15 -13.87 -17.15 7.69
CA GLN A 15 -12.55 -17.54 7.21
C GLN A 15 -12.59 -18.02 5.76
N ARG A 16 -13.52 -18.91 5.40
CA ARG A 16 -13.68 -19.38 4.02
C ARG A 16 -13.98 -18.25 3.04
N ASN A 17 -14.77 -17.26 3.46
CA ASN A 17 -15.07 -16.10 2.62
C ASN A 17 -13.84 -15.20 2.42
N ASP A 18 -13.05 -14.97 3.48
CA ASP A 18 -11.82 -14.20 3.41
C ASP A 18 -10.77 -14.87 2.49
N GLU A 19 -10.63 -16.19 2.58
CA GLU A 19 -9.77 -16.99 1.69
C GLU A 19 -10.21 -16.87 0.22
N ARG A 20 -11.51 -17.01 -0.05
CA ARG A 20 -12.07 -16.83 -1.40
C ARG A 20 -11.83 -15.42 -1.94
N GLN A 21 -12.02 -14.40 -1.11
CA GLN A 21 -11.80 -13.02 -1.50
C GLN A 21 -10.32 -12.76 -1.83
N ARG A 22 -9.38 -13.31 -1.03
CA ARG A 22 -7.94 -13.19 -1.32
C ARG A 22 -7.58 -13.92 -2.62
N ALA A 23 -8.06 -15.15 -2.80
CA ALA A 23 -7.83 -15.91 -4.02
C ALA A 23 -8.37 -15.17 -5.27
N ALA A 24 -9.57 -14.60 -5.18
CA ALA A 24 -10.14 -13.78 -6.25
C ALA A 24 -9.29 -12.52 -6.53
N SER A 25 -8.75 -11.86 -5.49
CA SER A 25 -7.92 -10.66 -5.65
C SER A 25 -6.61 -10.98 -6.37
N LYS A 26 -5.98 -12.13 -6.08
CA LYS A 26 -4.77 -12.61 -6.78
C LYS A 26 -4.97 -12.80 -8.28
N THR A 27 -6.21 -12.98 -8.78
CA THR A 27 -6.46 -13.05 -10.23
C THR A 27 -6.18 -11.72 -10.96
N TYR A 28 -6.08 -10.62 -10.21
CA TYR A 28 -5.71 -9.28 -10.71
C TYR A 28 -4.30 -8.87 -10.27
N ALA A 29 -3.44 -9.84 -9.94
CA ALA A 29 -2.08 -9.55 -9.48
C ALA A 29 -1.30 -8.68 -10.47
N CYS A 30 -0.65 -7.65 -9.94
CA CYS A 30 0.26 -6.79 -10.68
C CYS A 30 1.65 -6.87 -10.08
N ASP A 31 2.66 -6.99 -10.93
CA ASP A 31 4.04 -6.79 -10.54
C ASP A 31 4.30 -5.27 -10.41
N ILE A 32 4.83 -4.87 -9.26
CA ILE A 32 5.16 -3.47 -8.96
C ILE A 32 6.68 -3.31 -8.91
N THR A 33 7.19 -2.34 -9.66
CA THR A 33 8.61 -1.97 -9.70
C THR A 33 8.75 -0.51 -9.33
N LEU A 34 9.58 -0.20 -8.33
CA LEU A 34 9.87 1.15 -7.89
C LEU A 34 10.70 1.90 -8.93
N ASP A 35 10.39 3.18 -9.10
CA ASP A 35 11.03 4.06 -10.06
C ASP A 35 12.16 4.88 -9.42
N PRO A 36 13.45 4.60 -9.75
CA PRO A 36 14.59 5.34 -9.24
C PRO A 36 14.56 6.84 -9.57
N ASP A 37 13.87 7.24 -10.63
CA ASP A 37 13.78 8.64 -11.04
C ASP A 37 12.87 9.46 -10.14
N THR A 38 11.98 8.79 -9.39
CA THR A 38 11.12 9.42 -8.39
C THR A 38 11.70 9.35 -6.98
N ALA A 39 12.55 8.36 -6.67
CA ALA A 39 12.99 8.07 -5.31
C ALA A 39 13.76 9.24 -4.65
N ASP A 40 13.38 9.63 -3.45
CA ASP A 40 14.20 10.55 -2.64
C ASP A 40 15.61 9.96 -2.39
N PRO A 41 16.67 10.80 -2.34
CA PRO A 41 18.03 10.31 -2.14
C PRO A 41 18.28 9.52 -0.84
N HIS A 42 17.42 9.55 0.16
CA HIS A 42 17.52 8.70 1.35
C HIS A 42 16.74 7.39 1.23
N VAL A 43 16.13 7.12 0.07
CA VAL A 43 15.41 5.87 -0.20
C VAL A 43 16.28 4.99 -1.09
N SER A 44 16.81 3.92 -0.50
CA SER A 44 17.56 2.91 -1.22
C SER A 44 16.65 1.90 -1.88
N LEU A 45 16.85 1.67 -3.18
CA LEU A 45 16.14 0.66 -3.94
C LEU A 45 17.00 -0.60 -4.10
N SER A 46 16.43 -1.77 -3.80
CA SER A 46 17.08 -3.07 -3.96
C SER A 46 16.12 -4.15 -4.46
N ASP A 47 16.61 -5.39 -4.58
CA ASP A 47 15.82 -6.57 -4.99
C ASP A 47 15.13 -6.36 -6.36
N GLY A 48 15.87 -5.83 -7.32
CA GLY A 48 15.32 -5.47 -8.63
C GLY A 48 14.30 -4.33 -8.56
N ASN A 49 14.55 -3.35 -7.68
CA ASN A 49 13.67 -2.22 -7.36
C ASN A 49 12.30 -2.62 -6.83
N THR A 50 12.21 -3.76 -6.12
CA THR A 50 10.97 -4.15 -5.42
C THR A 50 11.02 -3.81 -3.94
N ARG A 51 12.18 -3.43 -3.41
CA ARG A 51 12.37 -3.01 -2.02
C ARG A 51 12.82 -1.55 -1.93
N ALA A 52 12.18 -0.81 -1.04
CA ALA A 52 12.60 0.49 -0.54
C ALA A 52 13.11 0.37 0.90
N THR A 53 14.23 1.02 1.21
CA THR A 53 14.81 1.05 2.57
C THR A 53 15.33 2.44 2.87
N PHE A 54 15.01 2.97 4.04
CA PHE A 54 15.58 4.24 4.47
C PHE A 54 17.10 4.11 4.71
N VAL A 55 17.87 5.08 4.24
CA VAL A 55 19.31 5.21 4.50
C VAL A 55 19.66 6.62 4.96
N PHE A 56 20.57 6.73 5.93
CA PHE A 56 21.02 8.03 6.43
C PHE A 56 21.90 8.78 5.41
N GLU A 57 22.70 8.03 4.64
CA GLU A 57 23.55 8.61 3.61
C GLU A 57 22.77 8.76 2.31
N LYS A 58 22.79 9.97 1.74
CA LYS A 58 22.16 10.24 0.45
C LYS A 58 22.81 9.40 -0.65
N GLN A 59 21.96 8.72 -1.41
CA GLN A 59 22.34 8.02 -2.63
C GLN A 59 22.80 9.02 -3.69
N ARG A 60 23.75 8.56 -4.51
CA ARG A 60 24.21 9.31 -5.69
C ARG A 60 23.24 9.07 -6.84
N SER A 61 22.15 9.84 -6.85
CA SER A 61 21.16 9.81 -7.92
C SER A 61 21.25 11.10 -8.73
N PRO A 62 21.17 11.04 -10.08
CA PRO A 62 21.06 12.24 -10.89
C PRO A 62 19.83 13.06 -10.51
N ASP A 63 19.93 14.39 -10.61
CA ASP A 63 18.75 15.24 -10.42
C ASP A 63 17.69 14.90 -11.48
N HIS A 64 16.43 14.81 -11.04
CA HIS A 64 15.30 14.49 -11.89
C HIS A 64 14.08 15.31 -11.44
N PRO A 65 13.29 15.91 -12.35
CA PRO A 65 12.14 16.75 -11.98
C PRO A 65 11.05 15.98 -11.22
N ASP A 66 10.98 14.66 -11.42
CA ASP A 66 10.03 13.80 -10.71
C ASP A 66 10.54 13.29 -9.35
N ARG A 67 11.75 13.68 -8.93
CA ARG A 67 12.32 13.21 -7.67
C ARG A 67 11.62 13.83 -6.46
N PHE A 68 11.21 13.00 -5.51
CA PHE A 68 10.71 13.49 -4.23
C PHE A 68 11.84 14.11 -3.38
N SER A 69 11.48 15.10 -2.57
CA SER A 69 12.35 15.69 -1.54
C SER A 69 11.99 15.24 -0.11
N VAL A 70 11.09 14.27 -0.02
CA VAL A 70 10.64 13.57 1.19
C VAL A 70 10.77 12.08 0.92
N TYR A 71 11.00 11.24 1.94
CA TYR A 71 11.45 9.82 1.87
C TYR A 71 10.53 8.84 1.11
N GLN A 72 10.19 9.16 -0.14
CA GLN A 72 9.13 8.59 -0.94
C GLN A 72 9.65 8.11 -2.29
N VAL A 73 8.90 7.19 -2.88
CA VAL A 73 9.13 6.68 -4.22
C VAL A 73 7.79 6.19 -4.79
N LEU A 74 7.60 6.35 -6.10
CA LEU A 74 6.49 5.78 -6.86
C LEU A 74 6.93 4.56 -7.67
N SER A 75 5.97 3.75 -8.07
CA SER A 75 6.14 2.68 -9.05
C SER A 75 6.23 3.22 -10.47
N ARG A 76 6.86 2.45 -11.36
CA ARG A 76 6.89 2.73 -12.80
C ARG A 76 5.54 2.46 -13.45
N GLU A 77 4.82 1.46 -12.95
CA GLU A 77 3.58 1.00 -13.55
C GLU A 77 2.45 2.02 -13.34
N ALA A 78 1.86 2.46 -14.45
CA ALA A 78 0.67 3.31 -14.48
C ALA A 78 -0.59 2.42 -14.46
N LEU A 79 -1.25 2.33 -13.30
CA LEU A 79 -2.36 1.42 -13.03
C LEU A 79 -3.69 2.07 -13.42
N THR A 80 -4.32 1.57 -14.49
CA THR A 80 -5.60 2.07 -15.04
C THR A 80 -6.72 1.05 -15.02
N GLY A 81 -6.46 -0.17 -14.55
CA GLY A 81 -7.41 -1.29 -14.57
C GLY A 81 -7.76 -1.79 -13.18
N ARG A 82 -8.16 -3.07 -13.11
CA ARG A 82 -8.18 -3.83 -11.86
C ARG A 82 -6.79 -4.34 -11.57
N CYS A 83 -6.30 -4.07 -10.38
CA CYS A 83 -4.94 -4.38 -10.01
C CYS A 83 -4.87 -4.71 -8.52
N TYR A 84 -4.13 -5.75 -8.18
CA TYR A 84 -3.88 -6.18 -6.82
C TYR A 84 -2.39 -6.37 -6.60
N TRP A 85 -1.86 -5.79 -5.53
CA TRP A 85 -0.47 -6.02 -5.12
C TRP A 85 -0.38 -6.20 -3.61
N GLU A 86 0.62 -6.97 -3.16
CA GLU A 86 0.95 -7.10 -1.75
C GLU A 86 2.35 -6.58 -1.49
N LEU A 87 2.57 -6.03 -0.31
CA LEU A 87 3.89 -5.65 0.18
C LEU A 87 4.05 -6.00 1.65
N GLU A 88 5.28 -6.37 2.01
CA GLU A 88 5.72 -6.47 3.39
C GLU A 88 6.35 -5.16 3.83
N TRP A 89 6.20 -4.82 5.10
CA TRP A 89 6.72 -3.57 5.65
C TRP A 89 7.25 -3.75 7.08
N ASP A 90 8.27 -2.98 7.43
CA ASP A 90 8.80 -2.90 8.79
C ASP A 90 9.13 -1.44 9.16
N GLY A 91 9.01 -1.11 10.44
CA GLY A 91 9.13 0.27 10.95
C GLY A 91 7.85 1.10 10.77
N MET A 92 8.00 2.32 10.24
CA MET A 92 6.93 3.25 9.85
C MET A 92 6.93 3.40 8.33
N VAL A 93 5.82 3.08 7.69
CA VAL A 93 5.67 3.12 6.23
C VAL A 93 4.33 3.72 5.84
N LEU A 94 4.31 4.69 4.93
CA LEU A 94 3.08 5.04 4.20
C LEU A 94 2.99 4.17 2.95
N ILE A 95 1.84 3.54 2.73
CA ILE A 95 1.54 2.76 1.52
C ILE A 95 0.49 3.53 0.74
N ALA A 96 0.83 3.98 -0.45
CA ALA A 96 0.00 4.90 -1.21
C ALA A 96 -0.42 4.35 -2.57
N ALA A 97 -1.55 4.86 -3.05
CA ALA A 97 -1.82 4.99 -4.47
C ALA A 97 -1.91 6.49 -4.78
N ALA A 98 -1.20 6.96 -5.81
CA ALA A 98 -1.09 8.38 -6.11
C ALA A 98 -1.10 8.64 -7.63
N TYR A 99 -1.57 9.81 -8.04
CA TYR A 99 -1.34 10.26 -9.41
C TYR A 99 0.14 10.52 -9.66
N GLY A 100 0.60 10.26 -10.88
CA GLY A 100 1.99 10.49 -11.27
C GLY A 100 2.45 11.93 -11.05
N ASN A 101 1.55 12.92 -11.15
CA ASN A 101 1.82 14.34 -10.95
C ASN A 101 1.57 14.86 -9.51
N THR A 102 1.57 13.97 -8.51
CA THR A 102 1.55 14.38 -7.10
C THR A 102 2.74 15.27 -6.79
N GLU A 103 2.54 16.23 -5.88
CA GLU A 103 3.59 17.14 -5.43
C GLU A 103 4.81 16.35 -4.91
N ARG A 104 6.02 16.85 -5.19
CA ARG A 104 7.28 16.18 -4.84
C ARG A 104 7.84 16.58 -3.47
N ASP A 105 7.30 17.64 -2.90
CA ASP A 105 7.72 18.28 -1.66
C ASP A 105 6.75 18.06 -0.48
N CYS A 106 5.78 17.15 -0.63
CA CYS A 106 4.87 16.76 0.45
C CYS A 106 4.69 15.24 0.56
N GLU A 107 4.22 14.79 1.72
CA GLU A 107 3.95 13.38 1.97
C GLU A 107 2.68 12.89 1.25
N PHE A 108 2.58 11.59 1.00
CA PHE A 108 1.37 10.97 0.46
C PHE A 108 0.19 11.15 1.43
N GLY A 109 -0.96 11.54 0.87
CA GLY A 109 -2.18 11.83 1.64
C GLY A 109 -2.28 13.30 2.09
N ASP A 110 -1.20 14.08 2.06
CA ASP A 110 -1.19 15.52 2.37
C ASP A 110 -1.60 16.42 1.19
N ASN A 111 -2.14 15.81 0.14
CA ASN A 111 -2.69 16.49 -1.03
C ASN A 111 -3.94 15.74 -1.56
N GLY A 112 -4.62 16.34 -2.53
CA GLY A 112 -5.81 15.76 -3.17
C GLY A 112 -5.50 14.75 -4.29
N LYS A 113 -4.25 14.30 -4.42
CA LYS A 113 -3.76 13.46 -5.53
C LYS A 113 -3.25 12.09 -5.06
N SER A 114 -3.34 11.79 -3.77
CA SER A 114 -2.83 10.57 -3.18
C SER A 114 -3.71 10.09 -2.02
N TRP A 115 -3.77 8.76 -1.88
CA TRP A 115 -4.49 8.03 -0.83
C TRP A 115 -3.50 7.10 -0.15
N ALA A 116 -3.27 7.28 1.15
CA ALA A 116 -2.18 6.60 1.86
C ALA A 116 -2.65 5.91 3.14
N LEU A 117 -2.19 4.68 3.33
CA LEU A 117 -2.29 3.95 4.58
C LEU A 117 -0.97 4.08 5.34
N ASP A 118 -1.03 4.78 6.47
CA ASP A 118 0.05 4.85 7.46
C ASP A 118 0.07 3.57 8.30
N CYS A 119 1.18 2.85 8.20
CA CYS A 119 1.44 1.58 8.84
C CYS A 119 2.51 1.77 9.92
N GLN A 120 2.10 1.61 11.18
CA GLN A 120 3.00 1.68 12.35
C GLN A 120 2.85 0.42 13.20
N SER A 121 3.83 0.14 14.05
CA SER A 121 3.85 -1.09 14.87
C SER A 121 2.59 -1.36 15.71
N LYS A 122 1.81 -0.33 16.05
CA LYS A 122 0.65 -0.43 16.95
C LYS A 122 -0.67 0.05 16.35
N SER A 123 -0.65 0.71 15.21
CA SER A 123 -1.85 1.32 14.63
C SER A 123 -1.75 1.47 13.12
N TYR A 124 -2.93 1.62 12.52
CA TYR A 124 -3.10 2.08 11.15
C TYR A 124 -3.84 3.41 11.16
N SER A 125 -3.45 4.32 10.26
CA SER A 125 -4.28 5.47 9.93
C SER A 125 -4.32 5.69 8.42
N PHE A 126 -5.40 6.29 7.94
CA PHE A 126 -5.59 6.59 6.54
C PHE A 126 -5.49 8.10 6.31
N TRP A 127 -4.79 8.49 5.26
CA TRP A 127 -4.54 9.88 4.89
C TRP A 127 -4.99 10.14 3.46
N SER A 128 -5.76 11.22 3.28
CA SER A 128 -6.17 11.73 1.97
C SER A 128 -6.58 13.19 2.11
N ASN A 129 -6.09 14.05 1.22
CA ASN A 129 -6.39 15.48 1.22
C ASN A 129 -6.19 16.16 2.59
N LYS A 130 -5.07 15.85 3.26
CA LYS A 130 -4.70 16.33 4.62
C LYS A 130 -5.65 15.89 5.74
N VAL A 131 -6.57 14.97 5.44
CA VAL A 131 -7.49 14.42 6.42
C VAL A 131 -6.98 13.06 6.87
N ARG A 132 -6.78 12.93 8.18
CA ARG A 132 -6.44 11.67 8.84
C ARG A 132 -7.70 10.99 9.36
N SER A 133 -7.84 9.70 9.09
CA SER A 133 -8.82 8.82 9.71
C SER A 133 -8.13 7.69 10.44
N GLU A 134 -8.42 7.51 11.73
CA GLU A 134 -7.89 6.37 12.48
C GLU A 134 -8.60 5.08 12.04
N ILE A 135 -7.83 4.00 11.86
CA ILE A 135 -8.39 2.69 11.53
C ILE A 135 -8.40 1.85 12.80
N SER A 136 -9.60 1.45 13.23
CA SER A 136 -9.78 0.64 14.43
C SER A 136 -9.32 -0.80 14.21
N GLY A 137 -8.58 -1.33 15.18
CA GLY A 137 -8.21 -2.74 15.25
C GLY A 137 -6.71 -2.94 15.41
N PRO A 138 -6.29 -4.11 15.92
CA PRO A 138 -4.89 -4.41 16.10
C PRO A 138 -4.16 -4.59 14.77
N VAL A 139 -2.92 -4.11 14.70
CA VAL A 139 -1.96 -4.47 13.67
C VAL A 139 -1.58 -5.93 13.88
N ARG A 140 -2.14 -6.82 13.06
CA ARG A 140 -1.93 -8.28 13.17
C ARG A 140 -0.94 -8.85 12.17
N SER A 141 -0.56 -8.06 11.16
CA SER A 141 0.32 -8.51 10.09
C SER A 141 1.22 -7.38 9.60
N ARG A 142 2.41 -7.76 9.16
CA ARG A 142 3.36 -6.90 8.45
C ARG A 142 3.22 -6.98 6.93
N ARG A 143 2.06 -7.44 6.45
CA ARG A 143 1.74 -7.54 5.03
C ARG A 143 0.44 -6.81 4.73
N ILE A 144 0.48 -5.92 3.76
CA ILE A 144 -0.67 -5.17 3.26
C ILE A 144 -0.95 -5.59 1.82
N GLY A 145 -2.21 -5.88 1.54
CA GLY A 145 -2.73 -6.03 0.19
C GLY A 145 -3.47 -4.77 -0.22
N VAL A 146 -3.27 -4.32 -1.45
CA VAL A 146 -3.98 -3.17 -2.02
C VAL A 146 -4.69 -3.62 -3.28
N TYR A 147 -5.99 -3.36 -3.34
CA TYR A 147 -6.82 -3.63 -4.50
C TYR A 147 -7.32 -2.32 -5.09
N LEU A 148 -7.04 -2.11 -6.37
CA LEU A 148 -7.56 -1.02 -7.19
C LEU A 148 -8.55 -1.59 -8.19
N ASP A 149 -9.73 -0.98 -8.29
CA ASP A 149 -10.57 -1.03 -9.47
C ASP A 149 -10.74 0.40 -9.98
N HIS A 150 -9.88 0.76 -10.93
CA HIS A 150 -9.83 2.14 -11.44
C HIS A 150 -11.16 2.55 -12.08
N SER A 151 -11.74 1.66 -12.89
CA SER A 151 -12.98 1.90 -13.62
C SER A 151 -14.19 2.07 -12.69
N ALA A 152 -14.25 1.27 -11.64
CA ALA A 152 -15.31 1.36 -10.63
C ALA A 152 -15.02 2.45 -9.59
N GLY A 153 -13.85 3.08 -9.60
CA GLY A 153 -13.47 4.09 -8.63
C GLY A 153 -13.27 3.55 -7.21
N ALA A 154 -12.82 2.30 -7.07
CA ALA A 154 -12.62 1.68 -5.78
C ALA A 154 -11.14 1.45 -5.48
N LEU A 155 -10.71 1.81 -4.27
CA LEU A 155 -9.38 1.49 -3.74
C LEU A 155 -9.54 0.94 -2.33
N SER A 156 -9.04 -0.26 -2.09
CA SER A 156 -9.19 -0.98 -0.83
C SER A 156 -7.84 -1.43 -0.30
N PHE A 157 -7.65 -1.26 1.00
CA PHE A 157 -6.46 -1.69 1.73
C PHE A 157 -6.82 -2.82 2.68
N TYR A 158 -6.00 -3.87 2.71
CA TYR A 158 -6.22 -5.07 3.49
C TYR A 158 -5.01 -5.42 4.34
N SER A 159 -5.23 -5.88 5.56
CA SER A 159 -4.23 -6.60 6.34
C SER A 159 -4.26 -8.06 5.91
N VAL A 160 -3.13 -8.59 5.42
CA VAL A 160 -3.04 -9.96 4.89
C VAL A 160 -2.33 -10.85 5.91
N GLN A 161 -2.96 -11.94 6.34
CA GLN A 161 -2.37 -12.93 7.24
C GLN A 161 -2.59 -14.33 6.67
N ASP A 162 -1.50 -15.02 6.36
CA ASP A 162 -1.49 -16.32 5.69
C ASP A 162 -2.33 -16.30 4.40
N GLU A 163 -3.45 -17.04 4.36
CA GLU A 163 -4.38 -17.08 3.22
C GLU A 163 -5.61 -16.17 3.38
N THR A 164 -5.71 -15.46 4.50
CA THR A 164 -6.83 -14.56 4.78
C THR A 164 -6.43 -13.11 4.58
N MET A 165 -7.40 -12.26 4.29
CA MET A 165 -7.20 -10.82 4.30
C MET A 165 -8.40 -10.10 4.90
N ARG A 166 -8.12 -9.09 5.73
CA ARG A 166 -9.13 -8.28 6.41
C ARG A 166 -9.11 -6.86 5.86
N LEU A 167 -10.27 -6.36 5.44
CA LEU A 167 -10.42 -4.97 5.00
C LEU A 167 -10.06 -4.01 6.13
N LEU A 168 -9.14 -3.08 5.85
CA LEU A 168 -8.74 -1.99 6.74
C LEU A 168 -9.44 -0.70 6.38
N HIS A 169 -9.41 -0.35 5.10
CA HIS A 169 -10.01 0.89 4.61
C HIS A 169 -10.42 0.74 3.14
N ARG A 170 -11.46 1.47 2.74
CA ARG A 170 -11.90 1.55 1.36
C ARG A 170 -12.26 2.98 1.01
N VAL A 171 -11.74 3.42 -0.13
CA VAL A 171 -12.11 4.67 -0.78
C VAL A 171 -13.01 4.34 -1.97
N GLN A 172 -14.03 5.17 -2.15
CA GLN A 172 -14.88 5.17 -3.33
C GLN A 172 -14.84 6.57 -3.94
N THR A 173 -14.15 6.74 -5.07
CA THR A 173 -13.94 8.04 -5.71
C THR A 173 -13.66 7.88 -7.20
N ARG A 174 -13.86 8.94 -7.98
CA ARG A 174 -13.55 8.94 -9.41
C ARG A 174 -12.06 9.24 -9.63
N PHE A 175 -11.30 8.25 -10.08
CA PHE A 175 -9.93 8.46 -10.50
C PHE A 175 -9.89 9.13 -11.88
N THR A 176 -9.13 10.22 -12.00
CA THR A 176 -9.07 11.04 -13.22
C THR A 176 -7.82 10.78 -14.06
N GLN A 177 -6.83 10.10 -13.50
CA GLN A 177 -5.56 9.74 -14.14
C GLN A 177 -5.14 8.33 -13.69
N ALA A 178 -4.14 7.75 -14.34
CA ALA A 178 -3.54 6.50 -13.87
C ALA A 178 -2.97 6.69 -12.44
N LEU A 179 -3.08 5.63 -11.63
CA LEU A 179 -2.46 5.60 -10.31
C LEU A 179 -1.15 4.85 -10.35
N HIS A 180 -0.21 5.29 -9.53
CA HIS A 180 1.04 4.59 -9.26
C HIS A 180 1.00 4.11 -7.81
N ALA A 181 1.54 2.93 -7.55
CA ALA A 181 1.80 2.50 -6.19
C ALA A 181 2.94 3.36 -5.62
N GLY A 182 2.83 3.76 -4.36
CA GLY A 182 3.82 4.60 -3.70
C GLY A 182 4.15 4.08 -2.31
N VAL A 183 5.37 4.34 -1.86
CA VAL A 183 5.76 4.11 -0.46
C VAL A 183 6.56 5.28 0.08
N LEU A 184 6.28 5.66 1.33
CA LEU A 184 7.19 6.44 2.17
C LEU A 184 7.84 5.49 3.16
N VAL A 185 9.15 5.56 3.34
CA VAL A 185 9.88 4.80 4.37
C VAL A 185 10.44 5.74 5.43
N GLY A 186 9.94 5.63 6.66
CA GLY A 186 10.47 6.37 7.80
C GLY A 186 11.85 5.89 8.24
N PHE A 187 12.39 6.51 9.30
CA PHE A 187 13.69 6.11 9.83
C PHE A 187 13.73 4.63 10.20
N VAL A 188 14.80 3.94 9.79
CA VAL A 188 15.02 2.51 10.04
C VAL A 188 13.86 1.62 9.52
N SER A 189 13.17 2.07 8.46
CA SER A 189 12.00 1.39 7.91
C SER A 189 12.29 0.81 6.52
N THR A 190 11.53 -0.21 6.15
CA THR A 190 11.61 -0.85 4.83
C THR A 190 10.24 -1.29 4.33
N ALA A 191 10.06 -1.25 3.01
CA ALA A 191 8.89 -1.76 2.33
C ALA A 191 9.33 -2.62 1.14
N ARG A 192 8.68 -3.76 0.92
CA ARG A 192 9.01 -4.69 -0.16
C ARG A 192 7.75 -5.20 -0.85
N PHE A 193 7.63 -4.88 -2.13
CA PHE A 193 6.60 -5.42 -3.00
C PHE A 193 6.84 -6.90 -3.26
N LEU A 194 5.77 -7.68 -3.16
CA LEU A 194 5.80 -9.13 -3.31
C LEU A 194 5.39 -9.52 -4.73
N LYS A 195 6.12 -10.48 -5.30
CA LYS A 195 5.66 -11.19 -6.49
C LYS A 195 4.62 -12.22 -6.08
N LEU A 196 3.39 -12.00 -6.51
CA LEU A 196 2.29 -12.93 -6.28
C LEU A 196 2.37 -14.04 -7.32
N LYS A 197 2.24 -15.28 -6.85
CA LYS A 197 2.19 -16.49 -7.69
C LYS A 197 0.75 -16.93 -7.88
#